data_AF-A0A7X7BYC1-F1
#
_entry.id   AF-A0A7X7BYC1-F1
#
_cell.length_a   1.000
_cell.length_b   1.000
_cell.length_c   1.000
_cell.angle_alpha   90.00
_cell.angle_beta   90.00
_cell.angle_gamma   90.00
#
_symmetry.space_group_name_H-M   'P 1'
#
loop_
_entity.id
_entity.type
_entity.pdbx_description
1 polymer ?
#
loop_
_entity_poly.entity_id
_entity_poly.type
_entity_poly.pdbx_seq_one_letter_code
_entity_poly.pdbx_strand_id
1 'polypeptide(L)'
;MEFKTVSAFVAHLESIEDTAVDKQYVIDTLKEITARPASGQRRGQLAGLTLEEMTDEQLKREIINAKSVLYKAIQRGASQETIEKNQARVDAALEEKARRESLKAEAQPEEEEVYSEQAEF
;
A
#
# COMPACT_ATOMS: atom_id res chain seq x y z
N MET A 1 -3.71 -20.87 35.88
CA MET A 1 -3.96 -21.32 34.49
C MET A 1 -3.57 -20.14 33.60
N GLU A 2 -2.63 -20.31 32.67
CA GLU A 2 -2.19 -19.23 31.77
C GLU A 2 -2.78 -19.44 30.38
N PHE A 3 -3.49 -18.43 29.85
CA PHE A 3 -4.08 -18.48 28.51
C PHE A 3 -3.15 -17.77 27.52
N LYS A 4 -2.66 -18.51 26.52
CA LYS A 4 -1.71 -17.98 25.51
C LYS A 4 -2.38 -17.09 24.47
N THR A 5 -3.69 -17.16 24.30
CA THR A 5 -4.46 -16.38 23.34
C THR A 5 -5.85 -16.03 23.88
N VAL A 6 -6.42 -14.91 23.42
CA VAL A 6 -7.79 -14.52 23.79
C VAL A 6 -8.81 -15.56 23.33
N SER A 7 -8.60 -16.19 22.17
CA SER A 7 -9.44 -17.29 21.70
C SER A 7 -9.45 -18.49 22.66
N ALA A 8 -8.30 -18.84 23.25
CA ALA A 8 -8.22 -19.91 24.25
C ALA A 8 -8.92 -19.53 25.56
N PHE A 9 -8.90 -18.25 25.93
CA PHE A 9 -9.62 -17.74 27.10
C PHE A 9 -11.14 -17.73 26.89
N VAL A 10 -11.61 -17.30 25.71
CA VAL A 10 -13.04 -17.31 25.35
C VAL A 10 -13.59 -18.73 25.34
N ALA A 11 -12.90 -19.69 24.72
CA ALA A 11 -13.32 -21.10 24.73
C ALA A 11 -13.36 -21.69 26.14
N HIS A 12 -12.46 -21.26 27.03
CA HIS A 12 -12.51 -21.66 28.43
C HIS A 12 -13.73 -21.08 29.15
N LEU A 13 -14.04 -19.80 28.94
CA LEU A 13 -15.24 -19.17 29.51
C LEU A 13 -16.53 -19.84 29.03
N GLU A 14 -16.59 -20.26 27.77
CA GLU A 14 -17.72 -21.02 27.21
C GLU A 14 -17.87 -22.40 27.85
N SER A 15 -16.78 -23.01 28.33
CA SER A 15 -16.77 -24.35 28.96
C SER A 15 -17.14 -24.36 30.45
N ILE A 16 -17.23 -23.19 31.11
CA ILE A 16 -17.61 -23.09 32.52
C ILE A 16 -19.13 -23.00 32.59
N GLU A 17 -19.80 -23.90 33.30
CA GLU A 17 -21.28 -23.99 33.30
C GLU A 17 -21.95 -23.06 34.33
N ASP A 18 -21.27 -22.59 35.37
CA ASP A 18 -21.86 -21.74 36.41
C ASP A 18 -20.97 -20.55 36.80
N THR A 19 -21.37 -19.33 36.42
CA THR A 19 -20.75 -18.09 36.90
C THR A 19 -21.84 -17.08 37.23
N ALA A 20 -21.69 -16.37 38.35
CA ALA A 20 -22.59 -15.29 38.76
C ALA A 20 -22.53 -14.05 37.83
N VAL A 21 -21.51 -13.99 36.96
CA VAL A 21 -21.36 -12.97 35.93
C VAL A 21 -21.93 -13.51 34.62
N ASP A 22 -22.71 -12.70 33.92
CA ASP A 22 -23.24 -13.02 32.59
C ASP A 22 -22.09 -13.26 31.61
N LYS A 23 -21.89 -14.53 31.25
CA LYS A 23 -20.83 -14.98 30.36
C LYS A 23 -20.96 -14.34 28.99
N GLN A 24 -22.19 -14.16 28.53
CA GLN A 24 -22.46 -13.60 27.23
C GLN A 24 -21.99 -12.15 27.17
N TYR A 25 -22.24 -11.37 28.23
CA TYR A 25 -21.76 -10.00 28.35
C TYR A 25 -20.22 -9.90 28.31
N VAL A 26 -19.51 -10.78 29.04
CA VAL A 26 -18.03 -10.79 29.05
C VAL A 26 -17.46 -11.19 27.69
N ILE A 27 -18.05 -12.20 27.04
CA ILE A 27 -17.64 -12.65 25.71
C ILE A 27 -17.86 -11.53 24.68
N ASP A 28 -19.00 -10.85 24.72
CA ASP A 28 -19.33 -9.79 23.77
C ASP A 28 -18.43 -8.57 23.97
N THR A 29 -18.14 -8.20 25.23
CA THR A 29 -17.19 -7.11 25.54
C THR A 29 -15.77 -7.46 25.07
N LEU A 30 -15.33 -8.71 25.26
CA LEU A 30 -14.02 -9.15 24.77
C LEU A 30 -13.94 -9.18 23.24
N LYS A 31 -15.03 -9.58 22.57
CA LYS A 31 -15.14 -9.53 21.11
C LYS A 31 -15.09 -8.10 20.59
N GLU A 32 -15.75 -7.16 21.26
CA GLU A 32 -15.71 -5.74 20.89
C GLU A 32 -14.31 -5.13 21.10
N ILE A 33 -13.66 -5.40 22.24
CA ILE A 33 -12.30 -4.93 22.53
C ILE A 33 -11.28 -5.50 21.54
N THR A 34 -11.47 -6.74 21.09
CA THR A 34 -10.56 -7.42 20.15
C THR A 34 -10.97 -7.32 18.69
N ALA A 35 -12.14 -6.74 18.40
CA ALA A 35 -12.56 -6.41 17.05
C ALA A 35 -11.61 -5.34 16.52
N ARG A 36 -10.53 -5.79 15.89
CA ARG A 36 -9.69 -4.94 15.06
C ARG A 36 -10.63 -4.23 14.10
N PRO A 37 -10.63 -2.88 14.04
CA PRO A 37 -11.46 -2.19 13.06
C PRO A 37 -11.09 -2.75 11.69
N ALA A 38 -12.09 -3.22 10.95
CA ALA A 38 -11.95 -3.73 9.60
C ALA A 38 -11.65 -2.59 8.61
N SER A 39 -10.82 -1.63 8.97
CA SER A 39 -10.15 -0.78 7.99
C SER A 39 -9.07 -1.63 7.32
N GLY A 40 -9.50 -2.44 6.36
CA GLY A 40 -8.68 -3.26 5.48
C GLY A 40 -7.69 -2.48 4.61
N GLN A 41 -7.42 -1.21 4.92
CA GLN A 41 -6.33 -0.49 4.33
C GLN A 41 -5.03 -0.92 5.00
N ARG A 42 -4.43 -1.95 4.41
CA ARG A 42 -3.01 -2.26 4.66
C ARG A 42 -2.24 -0.95 4.48
N ARG A 43 -1.52 -0.52 5.53
CA ARG A 43 -0.66 0.68 5.47
C ARG A 43 0.20 0.59 4.20
N GLY A 44 0.10 1.58 3.32
CA GLY A 44 0.76 1.60 2.00
C GLY A 44 -0.16 1.41 0.79
N GLN A 45 -1.46 1.17 0.98
CA GLN A 45 -2.45 1.33 -0.09
C GLN A 45 -2.66 2.82 -0.30
N LEU A 46 -1.98 3.41 -1.29
CA LEU A 46 -2.37 4.71 -1.83
C LEU A 46 -3.86 4.58 -2.17
N ALA A 47 -4.66 5.50 -1.63
CA ALA A 47 -6.11 5.58 -1.80
C ALA A 47 -6.51 5.24 -3.23
N GLY A 48 -7.64 4.56 -3.43
CA GLY A 48 -8.13 3.99 -4.71
C GLY A 48 -8.38 4.98 -5.85
N LEU A 49 -7.44 5.88 -6.09
CA LEU A 49 -7.23 6.69 -7.27
C LEU A 49 -6.49 5.82 -8.30
N THR A 50 -6.97 5.86 -9.53
CA THR A 50 -6.29 5.26 -10.67
C THR A 50 -5.00 6.04 -10.98
N LEU A 51 -4.07 5.42 -11.72
CA LEU A 51 -2.80 6.08 -12.10
C LEU A 51 -3.05 7.39 -12.87
N GLU A 52 -4.10 7.44 -13.69
CA GLU A 52 -4.50 8.61 -14.48
C GLU A 52 -4.94 9.79 -13.60
N GLU A 53 -5.61 9.51 -12.48
CA GLU A 53 -6.10 10.53 -11.55
C GLU A 53 -5.01 11.06 -10.60
N MET A 54 -3.85 10.41 -10.53
CA MET A 54 -2.75 10.86 -9.68
C MET A 54 -2.11 12.14 -10.21
N THR A 55 -1.78 13.08 -9.33
CA THR A 55 -0.87 14.19 -9.67
C THR A 55 0.55 13.68 -9.95
N ASP A 56 1.39 14.44 -10.64
CA ASP A 56 2.75 14.01 -10.99
C ASP A 56 3.60 13.63 -9.75
N GLU A 57 3.46 14.38 -8.66
CA GLU A 57 4.16 14.08 -7.40
C GLU A 57 3.62 12.82 -6.72
N GLN A 58 2.33 12.52 -6.88
CA GLN A 58 1.75 11.26 -6.41
C GLN A 58 2.22 10.10 -7.27
N LEU A 59 2.26 10.26 -8.60
CA LEU A 59 2.75 9.24 -9.54
C LEU A 59 4.24 8.92 -9.28
N LYS A 60 5.08 9.93 -9.04
CA LYS A 60 6.49 9.71 -8.64
C LYS A 60 6.61 8.86 -7.37
N ARG A 61 5.80 9.17 -6.34
CA ARG A 61 5.78 8.39 -5.09
C ARG A 61 5.27 6.98 -5.30
N GLU A 62 4.26 6.81 -6.15
CA GLU A 62 3.71 5.50 -6.52
C GLU A 62 4.76 4.62 -7.20
N ILE A 63 5.55 5.17 -8.14
CA ILE A 63 6.66 4.44 -8.78
C ILE A 63 7.68 3.95 -7.74
N ILE A 64 8.07 4.81 -6.79
CA ILE A 64 9.02 4.45 -5.73
C ILE A 64 8.43 3.33 -4.85
N ASN A 65 7.17 3.45 -4.48
CA ASN A 65 6.48 2.45 -3.67
C ASN A 65 6.39 1.10 -4.41
N ALA A 66 5.97 1.10 -5.67
CA ALA A 66 5.87 -0.10 -6.50
C ALA A 66 7.23 -0.81 -6.62
N LYS A 67 8.31 -0.06 -6.88
CA LYS A 67 9.69 -0.59 -6.91
C LYS A 67 10.12 -1.16 -5.56
N SER A 68 9.81 -0.48 -4.45
CA SER A 68 10.14 -0.97 -3.10
C SER A 68 9.40 -2.26 -2.76
N VAL A 69 8.13 -2.38 -3.15
CA VAL A 69 7.32 -3.59 -2.96
C VAL A 69 7.89 -4.74 -3.77
N LEU A 70 8.19 -4.53 -5.06
CA LEU A 70 8.83 -5.52 -5.91
C LEU A 70 10.16 -5.99 -5.33
N TYR A 71 11.04 -5.05 -4.97
CA TYR A 71 12.33 -5.36 -4.35
C TYR A 71 12.16 -6.23 -3.10
N LYS A 72 11.25 -5.85 -2.19
CA LYS A 72 10.98 -6.63 -0.97
C LYS A 72 10.37 -8.00 -1.27
N ALA A 73 9.55 -8.13 -2.32
CA ALA A 73 8.97 -9.41 -2.74
C ALA A 73 10.06 -10.37 -3.24
N ILE A 74 10.99 -9.88 -4.06
CA ILE A 74 12.15 -10.63 -4.53
C ILE A 74 13.03 -11.05 -3.34
N GLN A 75 13.37 -10.13 -2.44
CA GLN A 75 14.20 -10.41 -1.27
C GLN A 75 13.60 -11.44 -0.32
N ARG A 76 12.27 -11.52 -0.24
CA ARG A 76 11.55 -12.49 0.59
C ARG A 76 11.30 -13.83 -0.11
N GLY A 77 11.73 -13.99 -1.37
CA GLY A 77 11.44 -15.18 -2.16
C GLY A 77 9.94 -15.38 -2.39
N ALA A 78 9.19 -14.31 -2.67
CA ALA A 78 7.77 -14.41 -3.00
C ALA A 78 7.55 -15.28 -4.26
N SER A 79 6.32 -15.78 -4.43
CA SER A 79 5.98 -16.57 -5.61
C SER A 79 6.18 -15.78 -6.91
N GLN A 80 6.50 -16.50 -7.99
CA GLN A 80 6.68 -15.91 -9.31
C GLN A 80 5.47 -15.07 -9.74
N GLU A 81 4.25 -15.58 -9.52
CA GLU A 81 3.00 -14.85 -9.77
C GLU A 81 2.94 -13.51 -9.01
N THR A 82 3.43 -13.46 -7.77
CA THR A 82 3.45 -12.23 -6.96
C THR A 82 4.48 -11.24 -7.52
N ILE A 83 5.63 -11.73 -7.97
CA ILE A 83 6.67 -10.91 -8.58
C ILE A 83 6.15 -10.30 -9.89
N GLU A 84 5.50 -11.09 -10.74
CA GLU A 84 4.93 -10.65 -12.01
C GLU A 84 3.83 -9.59 -11.81
N LYS A 85 2.93 -9.78 -10.85
CA LYS A 85 1.92 -8.77 -10.50
C LYS A 85 2.55 -7.46 -10.03
N ASN A 86 3.61 -7.55 -9.22
CA ASN A 86 4.32 -6.36 -8.74
C ASN A 86 5.10 -5.67 -9.87
N GLN A 87 5.66 -6.44 -10.80
CA GLN A 87 6.34 -5.92 -11.98
C GLN A 87 5.36 -5.17 -12.89
N ALA A 88 4.20 -5.77 -13.20
CA ALA A 88 3.15 -5.12 -13.98
C ALA A 88 2.70 -3.77 -13.38
N ARG A 89 2.67 -3.65 -12.05
CA ARG A 89 2.39 -2.37 -11.37
C ARG A 89 3.49 -1.33 -11.58
N VAL A 90 4.76 -1.74 -11.54
CA VAL A 90 5.89 -0.86 -11.84
C VAL A 90 5.81 -0.37 -13.28
N ASP A 91 5.57 -1.29 -14.21
CA ASP A 91 5.53 -1.00 -15.64
C ASP A 91 4.39 -0.04 -15.98
N ALA A 92 3.17 -0.31 -15.51
CA ALA A 92 2.02 0.59 -15.70
C ALA A 92 2.28 2.02 -15.17
N ALA A 93 2.93 2.15 -14.00
CA ALA A 93 3.25 3.46 -13.43
C ALA A 93 4.35 4.19 -14.22
N LEU A 94 5.30 3.47 -14.81
CA LEU A 94 6.33 4.04 -15.69
C LEU A 94 5.76 4.45 -17.05
N GLU A 95 4.86 3.64 -17.62
CA GLU A 95 4.15 3.94 -18.86
C GLU A 95 3.31 5.21 -18.74
N GLU A 96 2.54 5.36 -17.65
CA GLU A 96 1.77 6.58 -17.43
C GLU A 96 2.67 7.81 -17.28
N LYS A 97 3.81 7.66 -16.59
CA LYS A 97 4.80 8.74 -16.49
C LYS A 97 5.33 9.11 -17.88
N ALA A 98 5.70 8.12 -18.69
CA ALA A 98 6.21 8.34 -20.04
C ALA A 98 5.16 9.01 -20.94
N ARG A 99 3.89 8.59 -20.85
CA ARG A 99 2.75 9.21 -21.57
C ARG A 99 2.58 10.68 -21.20
N ARG A 100 2.75 11.04 -19.92
CA ARG A 100 2.69 12.44 -19.48
C ARG A 100 3.88 13.25 -19.95
N GLU A 101 5.07 12.67 -19.94
CA GLU A 101 6.28 13.32 -20.46
C GLU A 101 6.18 13.58 -21.96
N SER A 102 5.65 12.63 -22.75
CA SER A 102 5.43 12.82 -24.19
C SER A 102 4.39 13.90 -24.48
N LEU A 103 3.27 13.93 -23.73
CA LEU A 103 2.26 14.99 -23.88
C LEU A 103 2.78 16.38 -23.48
N LYS A 104 3.67 16.47 -22.48
CA LYS A 104 4.34 17.73 -22.13
C LYS A 104 5.31 18.19 -23.22
N ALA A 105 6.05 17.25 -23.81
CA ALA A 105 6.95 17.54 -24.93
C ALA A 105 6.19 18.00 -26.18
N GLU A 106 5.02 17.41 -26.49
CA GLU A 106 4.17 17.85 -27.60
C GLU A 106 3.49 19.21 -27.35
N ALA A 107 3.29 19.61 -26.09
CA ALA A 107 2.65 20.87 -25.73
C ALA A 107 3.61 22.08 -25.68
N GLN A 108 4.93 21.88 -25.77
CA GLN A 108 5.93 22.95 -25.81
C GLN A 108 6.70 22.89 -27.14
N PRO A 109 6.43 23.80 -28.11
CA PRO A 109 7.37 24.01 -29.20
C PRO A 109 8.57 24.78 -28.63
N GLU A 110 9.71 24.10 -28.61
CA GLU A 110 11.09 24.62 -28.54
C GLU A 110 11.27 26.11 -28.15
N GLU A 111 11.54 26.39 -26.88
CA GLU A 111 12.39 27.53 -26.53
C GLU A 111 13.85 27.05 -26.55
N GLU A 112 14.46 27.21 -27.72
CA GLU A 112 15.89 27.08 -27.97
C GLU A 112 16.64 28.09 -27.08
N GLU A 113 17.16 27.65 -25.93
CA GLU A 113 18.09 28.45 -25.12
C GLU A 113 19.41 28.62 -25.90
N VAL A 114 19.47 29.67 -26.71
CA VAL A 114 20.71 30.21 -27.29
C VAL A 114 21.58 30.74 -26.14
N TYR A 115 22.42 29.87 -25.57
CA TYR A 115 23.54 30.33 -24.76
C TYR A 115 24.59 30.95 -25.68
N SER A 116 24.55 32.28 -25.78
CA SER A 116 25.64 33.07 -26.34
C SER A 116 26.90 32.87 -25.49
N GLU A 117 27.85 32.07 -25.98
CA GLU A 117 29.25 32.15 -25.57
C GLU A 117 29.78 33.55 -25.94
N GLN A 118 29.75 34.48 -25.00
CA GLN A 118 30.68 35.61 -25.03
C GLN A 118 32.03 35.13 -24.53
N ALA A 119 32.86 34.65 -25.46
CA ALA A 119 34.27 34.38 -25.23
C ALA A 119 35.12 34.94 -26.39
N GLU A 120 35.15 36.28 -26.50
CA GLU A 120 36.21 37.03 -27.19
C GLU A 120 36.33 38.37 -26.40
N PHE A 121 37.48 38.91 -25.99
CA PHE A 121 38.88 38.72 -26.34
C PHE A 121 39.75 39.24 -25.16
#